data_AF-A0A391N775-F1
#
_entry.id   AF-A0A391N775-F1
#
_cell.length_a   1.000
_cell.length_b   1.000
_cell.length_c   1.000
_cell.angle_alpha   90.00
_cell.angle_beta   90.00
_cell.angle_gamma   90.00
#
_symmetry.space_group_name_H-M   'P 1'
#
loop_
_entity.id
_entity.type
_entity.pdbx_description
1 polymer ?
#
loop_
_entity_poly.entity_id
_entity_poly.type
_entity_poly.pdbx_seq_one_letter_code
_entity_poly.pdbx_strand_id
1 'polypeptide(L)' 'MMNLQQAELRAMPRARIADYAPEKLCTRCAEYWPSDREFFYPAGPDRLSSWCKACTNEVRNTKRRAKQ' A
#
# COMPACT_ATOMS: atom_id res chain seq x y z
N MET A 1 -4.40 3.22 28.66
CA MET A 1 -3.45 4.21 28.11
C MET A 1 -3.17 3.79 26.67
N MET A 2 -3.55 4.60 25.67
CA MET A 2 -3.27 4.24 24.28
C MET A 2 -1.77 4.41 24.03
N ASN A 3 -1.12 3.36 23.55
CA ASN A 3 0.31 3.37 23.25
C ASN A 3 0.67 4.58 22.38
N LEU A 4 1.67 5.35 22.82
CA LEU A 4 2.24 6.47 22.05
C LEU A 4 2.75 6.04 20.67
N GLN A 5 3.07 4.75 20.48
CA GLN A 5 3.46 4.19 19.18
C GLN A 5 2.28 3.92 18.21
N GLN A 6 1.02 3.89 18.67
CA GLN A 6 -0.14 3.59 17.82
C GLN A 6 -0.82 4.83 17.21
N ALA A 7 -0.57 6.03 17.75
CA ALA A 7 -1.16 7.27 17.25
C ALA A 7 -0.49 7.76 15.95
N GLU A 8 0.82 7.55 15.81
CA GLU A 8 1.61 8.07 14.68
C GLU A 8 1.26 7.38 13.35
N LEU A 9 0.92 6.08 13.37
CA LEU A 9 0.51 5.33 12.18
C LEU A 9 -0.86 5.78 11.62
N ARG A 10 -1.70 6.45 12.41
CA ARG A 10 -3.03 6.94 11.99
C ARG A 10 -2.99 8.34 11.37
N ALA A 11 -1.93 9.12 11.64
CA ALA A 11 -1.75 10.47 11.12
C ALA A 11 -0.84 10.54 9.88
N MET A 12 -0.25 9.42 9.48
CA MET A 12 0.65 9.34 8.34
C MET A 12 -0.06 9.64 7.00
N PRO A 13 0.46 10.58 6.18
CA PRO A 13 -0.18 10.95 4.93
C PRO A 13 -0.14 9.78 3.94
N ARG A 14 -1.24 9.57 3.23
CA ARG A 14 -1.39 8.52 2.20
C ARG A 14 -0.44 8.68 1.02
N ALA A 15 0.03 9.89 0.77
CA ALA A 15 1.03 10.23 -0.24
C ALA A 15 2.02 11.23 0.35
N ARG A 16 3.29 11.07 0.02
CA ARG A 16 4.36 12.02 0.37
C ARG A 16 5.32 12.15 -0.82
N ILE A 17 6.04 13.25 -0.93
CA ILE A 17 7.14 13.37 -1.89
C ILE A 17 8.41 13.02 -1.11
N ALA A 18 9.09 11.95 -1.50
CA ALA A 18 10.38 11.57 -0.91
C ALA A 18 11.48 11.88 -1.92
N ASP A 19 12.43 12.73 -1.53
CA ASP A 19 13.63 13.20 -2.24
C ASP A 19 13.39 13.69 -3.70
N TYR A 20 12.91 12.84 -4.60
CA TYR A 20 12.66 13.15 -6.02
C TYR A 20 11.41 12.47 -6.62
N ALA A 21 10.65 11.67 -5.86
CA ALA A 21 9.50 10.92 -6.41
C ALA A 21 8.29 10.90 -5.46
N PRO A 22 7.05 10.88 -6.01
CA PRO A 22 5.86 10.68 -5.21
C PRO A 22 5.84 9.24 -4.69
N GLU A 23 5.68 9.09 -3.38
CA GLU A 23 5.46 7.80 -2.71
C GLU A 23 4.03 7.72 -2.20
N LYS A 24 3.53 6.49 -2.13
CA LYS A 24 2.21 6.14 -1.65
C LYS A 24 2.30 5.10 -0.54
N LEU A 25 1.51 5.31 0.50
CA LEU A 25 1.38 4.36 1.61
C LEU A 25 0.48 3.18 1.20
N CYS A 26 0.99 1.96 1.32
CA CYS A 26 0.17 0.76 1.23
C CYS A 26 -0.65 0.60 2.52
N THR A 27 -1.99 0.59 2.42
CA THR A 27 -2.86 0.49 3.61
C THR A 27 -2.87 -0.87 4.30
N ARG A 28 -2.19 -1.88 3.71
CA ARG A 28 -2.12 -3.25 4.24
C ARG A 28 -0.84 -3.55 4.99
N CYS A 29 0.32 -3.22 4.42
CA CYS A 29 1.61 -3.38 5.10
C CYS A 29 2.09 -2.12 5.81
N ALA A 30 1.37 -0.99 5.67
CA ALA A 30 1.70 0.31 6.27
C ALA A 30 3.09 0.83 5.88
N GLU A 31 3.53 0.54 4.66
CA GLU A 31 4.84 0.93 4.14
C GLU A 31 4.70 1.86 2.93
N TYR A 32 5.63 2.81 2.83
CA TYR A 32 5.70 3.75 1.70
C TYR A 32 6.43 3.11 0.53
N TRP A 33 5.80 3.15 -0.63
CA TRP A 33 6.37 2.66 -1.88
C TRP A 33 6.24 3.74 -2.95
N PRO A 34 7.16 3.79 -3.93
CA PRO A 34 7.04 4.66 -5.08
C PRO A 34 5.65 4.58 -5.74
N SER A 35 5.01 5.73 -5.96
CA SER A 35 3.65 5.85 -6.48
C SER A 35 3.60 5.66 -8.00
N ASP A 36 4.17 4.57 -8.48
CA ASP A 36 4.24 4.19 -9.89
C ASP A 36 3.58 2.82 -10.14
N ARG A 37 3.59 2.42 -11.42
CA ARG A 37 2.98 1.17 -11.91
C ARG A 37 3.86 -0.06 -11.67
N GLU A 38 5.08 0.09 -11.16
CA GLU A 38 5.95 -1.00 -10.77
C GLU A 38 5.52 -1.57 -9.41
N PHE A 39 5.20 -0.71 -8.45
CA PHE A 39 4.80 -1.11 -7.09
C PHE A 39 3.29 -1.24 -6.87
N PHE A 40 2.46 -0.54 -7.66
CA PHE A 40 1.00 -0.59 -7.55
C PHE A 40 0.33 -1.05 -8.85
N TYR A 41 -0.75 -1.82 -8.73
CA TYR A 41 -1.60 -2.14 -9.88
C TYR A 41 -2.44 -0.94 -10.31
N PRO A 42 -2.68 -0.73 -11.62
CA PRO A 42 -3.63 0.27 -12.07
C PRO A 42 -5.05 -0.13 -11.66
N ALA A 43 -5.77 0.81 -11.04
CA ALA A 43 -7.18 0.70 -10.64
C ALA A 43 -8.10 1.58 -11.51
N GLY A 44 -7.54 2.27 -12.50
CA GLY A 44 -8.21 3.14 -13.46
C GLY A 44 -7.18 3.83 -14.36
N PRO A 45 -7.62 4.71 -15.29
CA PRO A 45 -6.72 5.42 -16.19
C PRO A 45 -5.63 6.22 -15.45
N ASP A 46 -6.03 6.96 -14.40
CA ASP A 46 -5.14 7.81 -13.61
C ASP A 46 -5.04 7.41 -12.13
N ARG A 47 -5.50 6.20 -11.79
CA ARG A 47 -5.58 5.73 -10.40
C ARG A 47 -4.77 4.46 -10.19
N LEU A 48 -3.94 4.47 -9.15
CA LEU A 48 -3.24 3.29 -8.65
C LEU A 48 -3.99 2.67 -7.46
N SER A 49 -3.85 1.36 -7.31
CA SER A 49 -4.40 0.58 -6.19
C SER A 49 -3.96 1.15 -4.84
N SER A 50 -4.77 0.94 -3.81
CA SER A 50 -4.43 1.28 -2.42
C SER A 50 -3.45 0.28 -1.78
N TRP A 51 -3.30 -0.89 -2.40
CA TRP A 51 -2.41 -1.96 -1.94
C TRP A 51 -1.26 -2.16 -2.92
N CYS A 52 -0.06 -2.40 -2.39
CA CYS A 52 1.10 -2.76 -3.21
C CYS A 52 0.87 -4.12 -3.91
N LYS A 53 1.65 -4.38 -4.97
CA LYS A 53 1.56 -5.64 -5.73
C LYS A 53 1.84 -6.87 -4.87
N ALA A 54 2.79 -6.80 -3.94
CA ALA A 54 3.11 -7.92 -3.05
C ALA A 54 1.89 -8.34 -2.22
N CYS A 55 1.30 -7.40 -1.48
CA CYS A 55 0.05 -7.56 -0.74
C CYS A 55 -1.11 -8.08 -1.62
N THR A 56 -1.23 -7.55 -2.83
CA THR A 56 -2.26 -7.99 -3.78
C THR A 56 -2.03 -9.44 -4.22
N ASN A 57 -0.77 -9.83 -4.46
CA ASN A 57 -0.39 -11.18 -4.88
C ASN A 57 -0.59 -12.20 -3.76
N GLU A 58 -0.27 -11.85 -2.51
CA GLU A 58 -0.58 -12.69 -1.35
C GLU A 58 -2.08 -13.04 -1.27
N VAL A 59 -2.94 -12.03 -1.43
CA VAL A 59 -4.41 -12.24 -1.43
C VAL A 59 -4.84 -13.11 -2.61
N ARG A 60 -4.28 -12.89 -3.80
CA ARG A 60 -4.58 -13.71 -4.97
C ARG A 60 -4.15 -15.16 -4.76
N ASN A 61 -2.99 -15.38 -4.16
CA ASN A 61 -2.46 -16.71 -3.88
C ASN A 61 -3.29 -17.45 -2.82
N THR A 62 -3.63 -16.78 -1.72
CA THR A 62 -4.49 -17.35 -0.65
C THR A 62 -5.87 -17.73 -1.19
N LYS A 63 -6.50 -16.87 -2.02
CA LYS A 63 -7.77 -17.20 -2.68
C LYS A 63 -7.68 -18.41 -3.61
N ARG A 64 -6.58 -18.56 -4.35
CA ARG A 64 -6.35 -19.74 -5.21
C ARG A 64 -6.22 -21.01 -4.38
N ARG A 65 -5.49 -20.94 -3.25
CA ARG A 65 -5.32 -22.09 -2.34
C ARG A 65 -6.63 -22.51 -1.68
N ALA A 66 -7.45 -21.57 -1.24
CA ALA A 66 -8.73 -21.86 -0.57
C ALA A 66 -9.83 -22.45 -1.50
N LYS A 67 -9.60 -22.45 -2.82
CA LYS A 67 -10.52 -23.03 -3.80
C LYS A 67 -10.15 -24.48 -4.19
N GLN A 68 -8.96 -24.95 -3.81
CA GLN A 68 -8.51 -26.33 -3.99
C GLN A 68 -8.92 -27.18 -2.80
#